data_AF-A0A482Z2S5-F1
#
_entry.id   AF-A0A482Z2S5-F1
#
_cell.length_a   1.000
_cell.length_b   1.000
_cell.length_c   1.000
_cell.angle_alpha   90.00
_cell.angle_beta   90.00
_cell.angle_gamma   90.00
#
_symmetry.space_group_name_H-M   'P 1'
#
loop_
_entity.id
_entity.type
_entity.pdbx_description
1 polymer ?
#
loop_
_entity_poly.entity_id
_entity_poly.type
_entity_poly.pdbx_seq_one_letter_code
_entity_poly.pdbx_strand_id
1 'polypeptide(L)' 'MIKPILEKAKLAITDAQDLKALDEIRVTFLGKKGELTALLKGLGKLSKEGRPKMGEAINQAKANVQAWLTDRKNHLETIE' A
#
# COMPACT_ATOMS: atom_id res chain seq x y z
N MET A 1 13.70 -0.71 2.51
CA MET A 1 12.82 -1.71 1.87
C MET A 1 11.38 -1.21 1.71
N ILE A 2 10.75 -0.68 2.76
CA ILE A 2 9.35 -0.21 2.67
C ILE A 2 9.22 1.16 1.97
N LYS A 3 10.17 2.08 2.23
CA LYS A 3 10.14 3.44 1.67
C LYS A 3 9.97 3.50 0.13
N PRO A 4 10.72 2.74 -0.69
CA PRO A 4 10.52 2.75 -2.14
C PRO A 4 9.11 2.32 -2.58
N ILE A 5 8.49 1.37 -1.88
CA ILE A 5 7.13 0.91 -2.17
C ILE A 5 6.13 2.02 -1.85
N LEU A 6 6.32 2.74 -0.74
CA LEU A 6 5.48 3.88 -0.38
C LEU A 6 5.58 5.02 -1.40
N GLU A 7 6.78 5.38 -1.85
CA GLU A 7 6.95 6.40 -2.89
C GLU A 7 6.27 5.99 -4.20
N LYS A 8 6.46 4.74 -4.64
CA LYS A 8 5.80 4.20 -5.84
C LYS A 8 4.29 4.20 -5.71
N ALA A 9 3.76 3.78 -4.55
CA ALA A 9 2.32 3.80 -4.28
C ALA A 9 1.77 5.23 -4.31
N LYS A 10 2.45 6.17 -3.65
CA LYS A 10 2.04 7.58 -3.63
C LYS A 10 1.97 8.17 -5.04
N LEU A 11 3.02 7.98 -5.84
CA LEU A 11 3.05 8.45 -7.24
C LEU A 11 1.91 7.84 -8.06
N ALA A 12 1.76 6.51 -8.03
CA ALA A 12 0.70 5.83 -8.77
C ALA A 12 -0.70 6.31 -8.38
N ILE A 13 -0.95 6.50 -7.07
CA ILE A 13 -2.23 7.02 -6.56
C ILE A 13 -2.48 8.44 -7.06
N THR A 14 -1.47 9.31 -7.00
CA THR A 14 -1.60 10.70 -7.50
C THR A 14 -1.90 10.74 -8.99
N ASP A 15 -1.31 9.85 -9.78
CA ASP A 15 -1.50 9.78 -11.24
C ASP A 15 -2.81 9.09 -11.66
N ALA A 16 -3.51 8.43 -10.73
CA ALA A 16 -4.76 7.73 -11.03
C ALA A 16 -5.84 8.71 -11.50
N GLN A 17 -6.39 8.49 -12.70
CA GLN A 17 -7.36 9.39 -13.33
C GLN A 17 -8.82 8.97 -13.12
N ASP A 18 -9.06 7.73 -12.71
CA ASP A 18 -10.40 7.21 -12.49
C ASP A 18 -10.41 6.17 -11.35
N LEU A 19 -11.62 5.77 -10.95
CA LEU A 19 -11.83 4.81 -9.87
C LEU A 19 -11.32 3.41 -10.22
N LYS A 20 -11.27 3.06 -11.51
CA LYS A 20 -10.78 1.75 -11.98
C LYS A 20 -9.26 1.65 -11.80
N ALA A 21 -8.51 2.66 -12.24
CA ALA A 21 -7.07 2.78 -12.04
C ALA A 21 -6.74 2.73 -10.54
N LEU A 22 -7.54 3.40 -9.72
CA LEU A 22 -7.35 3.40 -8.27
C LEU A 22 -7.54 2.01 -7.63
N ASP A 23 -8.50 1.20 -8.13
CA ASP A 23 -8.67 -0.17 -7.67
C ASP A 23 -7.52 -1.09 -8.13
N GLU A 24 -7.03 -0.93 -9.37
CA GLU A 24 -5.86 -1.66 -9.87
C GLU A 24 -4.60 -1.38 -9.01
N ILE A 25 -4.41 -0.11 -8.63
CA ILE A 25 -3.35 0.31 -7.71
C ILE A 25 -3.54 -0.34 -6.33
N ARG A 26 -4.76 -0.31 -5.77
CA ARG A 26 -5.08 -0.98 -4.49
C ARG A 26 -4.71 -2.46 -4.54
N VAL A 27 -5.06 -3.17 -5.62
CA VAL A 27 -4.72 -4.59 -5.78
C VAL A 27 -3.21 -4.80 -5.86
N THR A 28 -2.49 -3.93 -6.57
CA THR A 28 -1.03 -4.00 -6.75
C THR A 28 -0.26 -3.86 -5.44
N PHE A 29 -0.68 -2.97 -4.54
CA PHE A 29 0.04 -2.72 -3.29
C PHE A 29 -0.52 -3.50 -2.10
N LEU A 30 -1.86 -3.59 -1.97
CA LEU A 30 -2.55 -4.14 -0.80
C LEU A 30 -3.20 -5.50 -1.04
N GLY A 31 -3.34 -5.93 -2.30
CA GLY A 31 -4.00 -7.19 -2.66
C GLY A 31 -3.30 -8.44 -2.08
N LYS A 32 -3.92 -9.61 -2.28
CA LYS A 32 -3.43 -10.90 -1.75
C LYS A 32 -2.00 -11.26 -2.20
N LYS A 33 -1.62 -10.77 -3.39
CA LYS A 33 -0.28 -10.88 -4.00
C LYS A 33 0.43 -9.52 -4.10
N GLY A 34 -0.14 -8.46 -3.51
CA GLY A 34 0.41 -7.12 -3.61
C GLY A 34 1.71 -6.96 -2.83
N GLU A 35 2.50 -5.96 -3.20
CA GLU A 35 3.88 -5.78 -2.70
C GLU A 35 3.97 -5.76 -1.17
N LEU A 36 3.09 -5.02 -0.48
CA LEU A 36 3.09 -4.94 0.99
C LEU A 36 2.61 -6.24 1.66
N THR A 37 1.68 -6.96 1.02
CA THR A 37 1.23 -8.27 1.50
C THR A 37 2.30 -9.35 1.31
N ALA A 38 3.06 -9.29 0.22
CA ALA A 38 4.19 -10.17 -0.02
C ALA A 38 5.30 -9.96 1.02
N LEU A 39 5.62 -8.70 1.34
CA LEU A 39 6.55 -8.38 2.41
C LEU A 39 6.11 -8.95 3.77
N LEU A 40 4.82 -8.79 4.11
CA LEU A 40 4.27 -9.31 5.37
C LEU A 40 4.39 -10.85 5.45
N LYS A 41 4.12 -11.56 4.36
CA LYS A 41 4.29 -13.03 4.28
C LYS A 41 5.77 -13.43 4.38
N GLY A 42 6.66 -12.62 3.83
CA GLY A 42 8.11 -12.81 3.90
C GLY A 42 8.70 -12.74 5.31
N LEU A 43 7.99 -12.12 6.27
CA LEU A 43 8.42 -12.01 7.67
C LEU A 43 8.60 -13.35 8.39
N GLY A 44 7.99 -14.42 7.88
CA GLY A 44 8.21 -15.78 8.40
C GLY A 44 9.68 -16.18 8.38
N LYS A 45 10.49 -15.57 7.50
CA LYS A 45 11.93 -15.82 7.36
C LYS A 45 12.80 -15.04 8.36
N LEU A 46 12.24 -14.07 9.09
CA LEU A 46 12.99 -13.27 10.07
C LEU A 46 13.09 -13.95 11.44
N SER A 47 14.11 -13.57 12.21
CA SER A 47 14.26 -13.97 13.63
C SER A 47 13.12 -13.43 14.50
N LYS A 48 12.86 -14.08 15.64
CA LYS A 48 11.74 -13.77 16.55
C LYS A 48 11.77 -12.32 17.06
N GLU A 49 12.95 -11.71 17.19
CA GLU A 49 13.12 -10.35 17.72
C GLU A 49 12.92 -9.25 16.66
N GLY A 50 13.30 -9.50 15.40
CA GLY A 50 13.14 -8.52 14.31
C GLY A 50 11.75 -8.53 13.68
N ARG A 51 11.02 -9.64 13.82
CA ARG A 51 9.70 -9.84 13.21
C ARG A 51 8.63 -8.83 13.67
N PRO A 52 8.47 -8.51 14.97
CA PRO A 52 7.46 -7.56 15.43
C PRO A 52 7.67 -6.16 14.86
N LYS A 53 8.89 -5.63 14.95
CA LYS A 53 9.24 -4.28 14.44
C LYS A 53 8.98 -4.15 12.94
N MET A 54 9.38 -5.15 12.16
CA MET A 54 9.14 -5.12 10.72
C MET A 54 7.65 -5.34 10.37
N GLY A 55 6.94 -6.17 11.13
CA GLY A 55 5.49 -6.36 10.97
C GLY A 55 4.71 -5.08 11.21
N GLU A 56 5.05 -4.35 12.28
CA GLU A 56 4.46 -3.05 12.56
C GLU A 56 4.73 -2.04 11.45
N ALA A 57 5.99 -1.93 10.98
CA ALA A 57 6.34 -1.03 9.90
C ALA A 57 5.58 -1.33 8.59
N ILE A 58 5.35 -2.62 8.27
CA ILE A 58 4.56 -3.02 7.09
C ILE A 58 3.08 -2.69 7.29
N ASN A 59 2.53 -2.89 8.49
CA ASN A 59 1.15 -2.55 8.79
C ASN A 59 0.91 -1.03 8.73
N GLN A 60 1.84 -0.22 9.25
CA GLN A 60 1.81 1.24 9.11
C GLN A 60 1.87 1.66 7.63
N ALA A 61 2.73 1.01 6.84
CA ALA A 61 2.79 1.27 5.40
C ALA A 61 1.47 0.96 4.69
N LYS A 62 0.81 -0.15 5.04
CA LYS A 62 -0.52 -0.50 4.52
C LYS A 62 -1.57 0.55 4.88
N ALA A 63 -1.56 1.01 6.14
CA ALA A 63 -2.48 2.05 6.59
C ALA A 63 -2.29 3.36 5.82
N ASN A 64 -1.05 3.79 5.59
CA ASN A 64 -0.74 4.98 4.81
C ASN A 64 -1.25 4.88 3.37
N VAL A 65 -0.97 3.75 2.69
CA VAL A 65 -1.45 3.52 1.31
C VAL A 65 -2.98 3.50 1.27
N GLN A 66 -3.64 2.87 2.24
CA GLN A 66 -5.09 2.86 2.32
C GLN A 66 -5.66 4.27 2.49
N ALA A 67 -5.06 5.10 3.34
CA ALA A 67 -5.48 6.48 3.55
C ALA A 67 -5.35 7.32 2.27
N TRP A 68 -4.22 7.19 1.54
CA TRP A 68 -4.01 7.90 0.28
C TRP A 68 -5.00 7.46 -0.81
N LEU A 69 -5.30 6.16 -0.89
CA LEU A 69 -6.31 5.63 -1.80
C LEU A 69 -7.69 6.22 -1.48
N THR A 70 -8.08 6.25 -0.20
CA THR A 70 -9.37 6.83 0.21
C THR A 70 -9.43 8.32 -0.12
N ASP A 71 -8.38 9.08 0.17
CA ASP A 71 -8.32 10.52 -0.14
C ASP A 71 -8.43 10.78 -1.65
N ARG A 72 -7.66 10.06 -2.47
CA ARG A 72 -7.75 10.16 -3.93
C ARG A 72 -9.11 9.74 -4.46
N LYS A 73 -9.70 8.68 -3.90
CA LYS A 73 -11.03 8.21 -4.27
C LYS A 73 -12.07 9.31 -4.07
N ASN A 74 -12.09 9.91 -2.89
CA ASN A 74 -13.03 10.99 -2.57
C ASN A 74 -12.86 12.17 -3.53
N HIS A 75 -11.61 12.51 -3.89
CA HIS A 75 -11.34 13.58 -4.85
C HIS A 75 -11.89 13.26 -6.24
N LEU A 76 -11.72 12.02 -6.73
CA LEU A 76 -12.25 11.60 -8.02
C LEU A 76 -13.79 11.54 -8.02
N GLU A 77 -14.41 11.11 -6.93
CA GLU A 77 -15.88 11.06 -6.77
C GLU A 77 -16.51 12.46 -6.61
N THR A 78 -15.77 13.45 -6.10
CA THR A 78 -16.27 14.84 -5.93
C THR A 78 -16.08 15.68 -7.20
N ILE A 79 -15.31 15.21 -8.18
CA ILE A 79 -15.08 15.88 -9.47
C ILE A 79 -16.08 15.43 -10.54
N GLU A 80 -16.88 14.39 -10.27
CA GLU A 80 -18.05 14.02 -11.09
C GLU A 80 -19.26 14.95 -10.90
#